data_AF-K6GBW0-F1
#
_entry.id   AF-K6GBW0-F1
#
_cell.length_a   1.000
_cell.length_b   1.000
_cell.length_c   1.000
_cell.angle_alpha   90.00
_cell.angle_beta   90.00
_cell.angle_gamma   90.00
#
_symmetry.space_group_name_H-M   'P 1'
#
loop_
_entity.id
_entity.type
_entity.pdbx_description
1 polymer ?
#
loop_
_entity_poly.entity_id
_entity_poly.type
_entity_poly.pdbx_seq_one_letter_code
_entity_poly.pdbx_strand_id
1 'polypeptide(L)'
;MGTTQNFSLLFFILCFSIAFTSTPSISIASDKTTPWTGRLGDGTSLASDDFREIVLRHKDWLDSNGAKGIKADFSNADLSGIDLEKIRPLTEDIAAGRLAGINLAKSNFAGAILAKANLTCSNFSEANFSRANLAEANFSGANLTKANMPHTNLYKTNLGGANLYNADLSYAQFNTTDMDGATLTNAILNYATYESVVHSPSPSNIGGIKGLDTLTFNTSDGYSGLALLRSSLRLAGLRESERQLTLSIERGRLHYKDSIERYTHLILFYLPCSYGESPLRPIFILALLTPLFATIYYFSITRGTNKNNIYIIWPDERIQKNIGSKTPTRVSSSGIAAVGWAFYFSILSASRIGWRDLNLGSWIVNLQRREYLLKAIGWTRTISGIQSLISVYLLALSVLTYFGRPFE
;
A
#
# COMPACT_ATOMS: atom_id res chain seq x y z
N MET A 1 26.89 -25.35 -17.12
CA MET A 1 27.75 -24.16 -16.91
C MET A 1 27.06 -23.00 -17.59
N GLY A 2 26.59 -21.93 -16.97
CA GLY A 2 26.56 -21.49 -15.58
C GLY A 2 25.85 -20.14 -15.59
N THR A 3 24.70 -20.06 -14.90
CA THR A 3 24.25 -18.93 -14.08
C THR A 3 24.46 -17.50 -14.59
N THR A 4 23.42 -16.90 -15.18
CA THR A 4 23.18 -15.44 -15.13
C THR A 4 21.69 -15.14 -15.30
N GLN A 5 20.88 -15.34 -14.24
CA GLN A 5 19.59 -14.62 -14.08
C GLN A 5 18.99 -14.80 -12.67
N ASN A 6 19.80 -14.69 -11.62
CA ASN A 6 19.34 -14.65 -10.23
C ASN A 6 19.96 -13.45 -9.50
N PHE A 7 19.78 -12.23 -10.04
CA PHE A 7 20.34 -11.01 -9.44
C PHE A 7 19.30 -9.99 -8.94
N SER A 8 18.00 -10.27 -8.97
CA SER A 8 17.00 -9.31 -8.43
C SER A 8 16.50 -9.62 -7.01
N LEU A 9 16.83 -10.78 -6.42
CA LEU A 9 16.37 -11.14 -5.07
C LEU A 9 17.45 -10.98 -3.98
N LEU A 10 18.74 -11.09 -4.33
CA LEU A 10 19.84 -10.92 -3.37
C LEU A 10 20.26 -9.46 -3.15
N PHE A 11 19.85 -8.53 -4.02
CA PHE A 11 20.10 -7.10 -3.83
C PHE A 11 19.13 -6.45 -2.83
N PHE A 12 18.00 -7.11 -2.52
CA PHE A 12 16.99 -6.58 -1.60
C PHE A 12 17.28 -6.87 -0.12
N ILE A 13 18.10 -7.88 0.18
CA ILE A 13 18.39 -8.33 1.55
C ILE A 13 19.66 -7.68 2.11
N LEU A 14 20.59 -7.22 1.25
CA LEU A 14 21.82 -6.55 1.71
C LEU A 14 21.69 -5.02 1.89
N CYS A 15 20.61 -4.39 1.43
CA CYS A 15 20.34 -2.97 1.70
C CYS A 15 19.69 -2.71 3.07
N PHE A 16 19.37 -3.75 3.85
CA PHE A 16 18.60 -3.64 5.10
C PHE A 16 19.45 -3.52 6.38
N SER A 17 20.78 -3.41 6.28
CA SER A 17 21.67 -3.34 7.46
C SER A 17 22.59 -2.10 7.51
N ILE A 18 22.35 -1.06 6.71
CA ILE A 18 23.11 0.22 6.81
C ILE A 18 22.18 1.47 6.91
N ALA A 19 20.87 1.30 7.15
CA ALA A 19 19.93 2.43 7.24
C ALA A 19 19.45 2.75 8.67
N PHE A 20 20.27 2.49 9.69
CA PHE A 20 19.99 2.87 11.08
C PHE A 20 21.26 3.35 11.78
N THR A 21 21.65 4.59 11.52
CA THR A 21 22.33 5.51 12.46
C THR A 21 22.61 6.84 11.75
N SER A 22 21.54 7.58 11.49
CA SER A 22 21.48 9.04 11.55
C SER A 22 20.15 9.42 10.96
N THR A 23 19.23 9.90 11.80
CA THR A 23 18.40 11.01 11.34
C THR A 23 19.37 12.01 10.72
N PRO A 24 19.25 12.38 9.43
CA PRO A 24 19.83 13.63 9.03
C PRO A 24 19.01 14.65 9.81
N SER A 25 19.51 15.05 10.99
CA SER A 25 19.39 16.44 11.36
C SER A 25 19.99 17.17 10.17
N ILE A 26 19.12 17.57 9.24
CA ILE A 26 19.45 18.66 8.36
C ILE A 26 19.57 19.82 9.35
N SER A 27 20.76 19.98 9.92
CA SER A 27 21.23 21.29 10.32
C SER A 27 21.27 22.04 8.99
N ILE A 28 20.13 22.64 8.64
CA ILE A 28 20.14 23.91 7.96
C ILE A 28 21.04 24.71 8.88
N ALA A 29 22.30 24.86 8.48
CA ALA A 29 23.16 25.84 9.08
C ALA A 29 22.35 27.12 8.95
N SER A 30 21.69 27.52 10.04
CA SER A 30 21.09 28.82 10.13
C SER A 30 22.29 29.74 10.14
N ASP A 31 22.74 30.11 8.96
CA ASP A 31 23.73 31.15 8.81
C ASP A 31 23.08 32.40 9.40
N LYS A 32 23.49 32.71 10.64
CA LYS A 32 22.76 33.54 11.60
C LYS A 32 22.84 35.04 11.27
N THR A 33 23.08 35.42 10.02
CA THR A 33 23.42 36.82 9.70
C THR A 33 22.81 37.39 8.42
N THR A 34 22.07 36.62 7.62
CA THR A 34 21.34 37.19 6.47
C THR A 34 19.84 37.28 6.75
N PRO A 35 19.22 38.46 6.66
CA PRO A 35 17.76 38.58 6.74
C PRO A 35 17.14 37.82 5.57
N TRP A 36 16.06 37.11 5.85
CA TRP A 36 15.31 36.39 4.82
C TRP A 36 14.82 37.36 3.74
N THR A 37 14.87 36.92 2.48
CA THR A 37 14.33 37.65 1.33
C THR A 37 13.56 36.69 0.44
N GLY A 38 12.44 37.16 -0.09
CA GLY A 38 11.58 36.46 -1.03
C GLY A 38 11.17 37.38 -2.18
N ARG A 39 10.13 36.99 -2.92
CA ARG A 39 9.57 37.80 -4.00
C ARG A 39 8.05 37.73 -4.03
N LEU A 40 7.37 38.83 -4.32
CA LEU A 40 5.93 38.78 -4.65
C LEU A 40 5.73 38.22 -6.07
N GLY A 41 4.48 37.88 -6.40
CA GLY A 41 4.14 37.31 -7.71
C GLY A 41 4.42 38.23 -8.91
N ASP A 42 4.55 39.54 -8.69
CA ASP A 42 4.95 40.52 -9.71
C ASP A 42 6.48 40.66 -9.87
N GLY A 43 7.26 39.91 -9.07
CA GLY A 43 8.72 39.92 -9.08
C GLY A 43 9.35 40.96 -8.15
N THR A 44 8.55 41.76 -7.42
CA THR A 44 9.08 42.71 -6.42
C THR A 44 9.81 41.95 -5.30
N SER A 45 10.99 42.46 -4.91
CA SER A 45 11.75 41.89 -3.80
C SER A 45 11.00 42.11 -2.49
N LEU A 46 10.94 41.09 -1.67
CA LEU A 46 10.20 41.11 -0.41
C LEU A 46 11.17 40.81 0.74
N ALA A 47 11.48 41.80 1.56
CA ALA A 47 12.25 41.57 2.79
C ALA A 47 11.33 41.13 3.94
N SER A 48 11.91 40.59 5.01
CA SER A 48 11.16 40.22 6.22
C SER A 48 10.30 41.34 6.80
N ASP A 49 10.79 42.58 6.79
CA ASP A 49 10.06 43.74 7.33
C ASP A 49 8.87 44.12 6.44
N ASP A 50 9.04 44.08 5.11
CA ASP A 50 7.96 44.33 4.15
C ASP A 50 6.86 43.27 4.28
N PHE A 51 7.25 41.99 4.37
CA PHE A 51 6.32 40.88 4.60
C PHE A 51 5.53 41.10 5.89
N ARG A 52 6.21 41.48 6.97
CA ARG A 52 5.59 41.78 8.26
C ARG A 52 4.58 42.92 8.15
N GLU A 53 4.91 44.01 7.46
CA GLU A 53 4.01 45.13 7.28
C GLU A 53 2.75 44.74 6.50
N ILE A 54 2.90 43.95 5.43
CA ILE A 54 1.76 43.44 4.64
C ILE A 54 0.84 42.57 5.52
N VAL A 55 1.41 41.68 6.32
CA VAL A 55 0.64 40.81 7.23
C VAL A 55 -0.08 41.63 8.32
N LEU A 56 0.55 42.69 8.85
CA LEU A 56 -0.09 43.60 9.80
C LEU A 56 -1.31 44.31 9.18
N ARG A 57 -1.19 44.83 7.95
CA ARG A 57 -2.31 45.46 7.24
C ARG A 57 -3.43 44.46 6.93
N HIS A 58 -3.09 43.19 6.69
CA HIS A 58 -4.08 42.12 6.51
C HIS A 58 -4.80 41.77 7.81
N LYS A 59 -4.08 41.77 8.93
CA LYS A 59 -4.69 41.60 10.26
C LYS A 59 -5.70 42.70 10.54
N ASP A 60 -5.35 43.97 10.30
CA ASP A 60 -6.29 45.08 10.45
C ASP A 60 -7.54 44.91 9.58
N TRP A 61 -7.37 44.33 8.39
CA TRP A 61 -8.47 43.95 7.49
C TRP A 61 -9.35 42.85 8.06
N LEU A 62 -8.76 41.80 8.63
CA LEU A 62 -9.52 40.72 9.29
C LEU A 62 -10.27 41.23 10.52
N ASP A 63 -9.59 41.95 11.42
CA ASP A 63 -10.15 42.40 12.69
C ASP A 63 -11.26 43.45 12.50
N SER A 64 -11.23 44.18 11.39
CA SER A 64 -12.25 45.18 11.04
C SER A 64 -13.33 44.68 10.08
N ASN A 65 -13.36 43.38 9.76
CA ASN A 65 -14.23 42.80 8.72
C ASN A 65 -14.16 43.58 7.39
N GLY A 66 -12.97 44.03 7.02
CA GLY A 66 -12.67 44.73 5.78
C GLY A 66 -12.81 46.25 5.82
N ALA A 67 -13.10 46.86 6.97
CA ALA A 67 -13.25 48.31 7.09
C ALA A 67 -11.92 49.08 7.19
N LYS A 68 -10.83 48.44 7.58
CA LYS A 68 -9.47 49.01 7.74
C LYS A 68 -8.43 48.06 7.17
N GLY A 69 -7.22 48.54 6.89
CA GLY A 69 -6.16 47.69 6.35
C GLY A 69 -6.39 47.24 4.90
N ILE A 70 -5.60 46.27 4.44
CA ILE A 70 -5.65 45.77 3.06
C ILE A 70 -5.57 44.24 3.09
N LYS A 71 -6.46 43.56 2.36
CA LYS A 71 -6.37 42.12 2.17
C LYS A 71 -5.07 41.80 1.42
N ALA A 72 -4.18 41.05 2.06
CA ALA A 72 -2.93 40.66 1.43
C ALA A 72 -3.15 39.59 0.35
N ASP A 73 -2.36 39.69 -0.72
CA ASP A 73 -2.29 38.72 -1.81
C ASP A 73 -0.81 38.38 -2.06
N PHE A 74 -0.47 37.13 -1.84
CA PHE A 74 0.85 36.55 -2.06
C PHE A 74 0.77 35.44 -3.11
N SER A 75 -0.21 35.49 -4.01
CA SER A 75 -0.30 34.54 -5.11
C SER A 75 0.94 34.60 -5.98
N ASN A 76 1.46 33.43 -6.35
CA ASN A 76 2.71 33.25 -7.10
C ASN A 76 3.97 33.81 -6.38
N ALA A 77 3.88 34.20 -5.10
CA ALA A 77 5.03 34.69 -4.35
C ALA A 77 6.04 33.56 -4.07
N ASP A 78 7.32 33.90 -4.08
CA ASP A 78 8.39 33.04 -3.58
C ASP A 78 8.65 33.36 -2.10
N LEU A 79 8.12 32.49 -1.25
CA LEU A 79 8.24 32.51 0.20
C LEU A 79 9.10 31.34 0.70
N SER A 80 9.99 30.80 -0.14
CA SER A 80 10.82 29.65 0.20
C SER A 80 11.76 29.94 1.36
N GLY A 81 11.92 28.94 2.24
CA GLY A 81 12.75 29.05 3.45
C GLY A 81 12.29 30.10 4.46
N ILE A 82 11.12 30.73 4.29
CA ILE A 82 10.62 31.72 5.25
C ILE A 82 10.47 31.09 6.63
N ASP A 83 10.99 31.77 7.64
CA ASP A 83 10.91 31.34 9.03
C ASP A 83 10.04 32.31 9.81
N LEU A 84 8.75 31.98 9.92
CA LEU A 84 7.77 32.83 10.61
C LEU A 84 8.05 32.93 12.12
N GLU A 85 8.79 31.98 12.70
CA GLU A 85 9.20 32.07 14.10
C GLU A 85 10.26 33.18 14.30
N LYS A 86 11.12 33.40 13.31
CA LYS A 86 12.21 34.41 13.35
C LYS A 86 11.81 35.81 12.92
N ILE A 87 10.76 35.99 12.12
CA ILE A 87 10.25 37.33 11.72
C ILE A 87 9.62 38.09 12.92
N ARG A 88 9.67 37.50 14.12
CA ARG A 88 9.19 38.00 15.41
C ARG A 88 10.02 39.18 15.95
N PRO A 89 9.37 40.32 16.31
CA PRO A 89 9.30 40.72 17.72
C PRO A 89 7.97 41.37 18.21
N LEU A 90 7.64 41.05 19.48
CA LEU A 90 7.02 41.88 20.55
C LEU A 90 5.49 42.02 20.81
N THR A 91 4.57 41.38 20.09
CA THR A 91 3.20 41.20 20.63
C THR A 91 2.70 39.77 20.42
N GLU A 92 2.16 39.17 21.49
CA GLU A 92 1.58 37.82 21.52
C GLU A 92 0.47 37.62 20.47
N ASP A 93 -0.17 38.69 20.00
CA ASP A 93 -1.24 38.66 19.00
C ASP A 93 -0.78 38.37 17.56
N ILE A 94 0.49 38.67 17.22
CA ILE A 94 1.08 38.31 15.92
C ILE A 94 1.81 36.95 16.02
N ALA A 95 2.10 36.49 17.25
CA ALA A 95 2.74 35.20 17.51
C ALA A 95 1.87 34.00 17.08
N ALA A 96 0.59 34.23 16.78
CA ALA A 96 -0.33 33.28 16.16
C ALA A 96 -0.54 33.52 14.65
N GLY A 97 0.42 34.14 13.94
CA GLY A 97 0.56 34.16 12.48
C GLY A 97 -0.74 34.11 11.69
N ARG A 98 -1.64 35.09 11.90
CA ARG A 98 -2.99 35.15 11.29
C ARG A 98 -2.88 35.50 9.81
N LEU A 99 -2.60 34.48 9.01
CA LEU A 99 -2.69 34.50 7.55
C LEU A 99 -4.05 33.96 7.09
N ALA A 100 -5.08 34.07 7.93
CA ALA A 100 -6.39 33.48 7.69
C ALA A 100 -7.10 34.14 6.49
N GLY A 101 -7.62 33.34 5.56
CA GLY A 101 -8.36 33.82 4.40
C GLY A 101 -7.51 34.57 3.36
N ILE A 102 -6.18 34.52 3.49
CA ILE A 102 -5.24 35.15 2.56
C ILE A 102 -5.15 34.35 1.24
N ASN A 103 -4.81 35.03 0.14
CA ASN A 103 -4.54 34.37 -1.13
C ASN A 103 -3.04 34.03 -1.25
N LEU A 104 -2.73 32.74 -1.29
CA LEU A 104 -1.39 32.15 -1.40
C LEU A 104 -1.36 31.08 -2.52
N ALA A 105 -2.24 31.22 -3.51
CA ALA A 105 -2.30 30.28 -4.63
C ALA A 105 -0.96 30.28 -5.39
N LYS A 106 -0.47 29.10 -5.74
CA LYS A 106 0.77 28.90 -6.52
C LYS A 106 2.04 29.49 -5.88
N SER A 107 2.00 29.87 -4.60
CA SER A 107 3.18 30.38 -3.91
C SER A 107 4.16 29.25 -3.59
N ASN A 108 5.44 29.60 -3.47
CA ASN A 108 6.50 28.67 -3.09
C ASN A 108 6.82 28.82 -1.60
N PHE A 109 6.65 27.76 -0.83
CA PHE A 109 6.99 27.62 0.59
C PHE A 109 7.99 26.47 0.82
N ALA A 110 8.76 26.09 -0.20
CA ALA A 110 9.73 25.01 -0.06
C ALA A 110 10.68 25.27 1.11
N GLY A 111 10.79 24.31 2.03
CA GLY A 111 11.63 24.41 3.24
C GLY A 111 11.21 25.48 4.25
N ALA A 112 10.03 26.10 4.12
CA ALA A 112 9.54 27.10 5.06
C ALA A 112 9.28 26.51 6.45
N ILE A 113 9.44 27.34 7.48
CA ILE A 113 9.06 27.04 8.87
C ILE A 113 7.81 27.87 9.18
N LEU A 114 6.65 27.19 9.10
CA LEU A 114 5.32 27.74 9.37
C LEU A 114 4.69 27.09 10.62
N ALA A 115 5.53 26.59 11.52
CA ALA A 115 5.04 25.92 12.73
C ALA A 115 4.13 26.86 13.53
N LYS A 116 3.00 26.34 14.01
CA LYS A 116 1.96 27.08 14.77
C LYS A 116 1.30 28.24 14.03
N ALA A 117 1.51 28.38 12.71
CA ALA A 117 0.87 29.43 11.93
C ALA A 117 -0.65 29.22 11.83
N ASN A 118 -1.43 30.31 11.83
CA ASN A 118 -2.87 30.28 11.58
C ASN A 118 -3.14 30.58 10.10
N LEU A 119 -3.42 29.53 9.34
CA LEU A 119 -3.61 29.50 7.89
C LEU A 119 -5.06 29.11 7.54
N THR A 120 -6.00 29.39 8.44
CA THR A 120 -7.41 28.99 8.33
C THR A 120 -8.10 29.65 7.14
N CYS A 121 -8.92 28.89 6.40
CA CYS A 121 -9.66 29.35 5.23
C CYS A 121 -8.83 30.02 4.12
N SER A 122 -7.50 29.87 4.15
CA SER A 122 -6.59 30.48 3.18
C SER A 122 -6.55 29.68 1.88
N ASN A 123 -6.23 30.37 0.78
CA ASN A 123 -6.12 29.72 -0.52
C ASN A 123 -4.68 29.36 -0.85
N PHE A 124 -4.35 28.07 -0.84
CA PHE A 124 -3.04 27.50 -1.18
C PHE A 124 -3.13 26.57 -2.40
N SER A 125 -4.11 26.76 -3.28
CA SER A 125 -4.24 25.94 -4.48
C SER A 125 -2.93 25.96 -5.28
N GLU A 126 -2.41 24.79 -5.61
CA GLU A 126 -1.16 24.59 -6.36
C GLU A 126 0.10 25.19 -5.67
N ALA A 127 0.05 25.48 -4.37
CA ALA A 127 1.21 25.95 -3.61
C ALA A 127 2.23 24.83 -3.37
N ASN A 128 3.52 25.19 -3.27
CA ASN A 128 4.60 24.25 -3.02
C ASN A 128 5.08 24.32 -1.57
N PHE A 129 4.78 23.32 -0.75
CA PHE A 129 5.28 23.15 0.61
C PHE A 129 6.38 22.10 0.74
N SER A 130 7.06 21.70 -0.35
CA SER A 130 8.04 20.61 -0.26
C SER A 130 9.04 20.82 0.90
N ARG A 131 9.17 19.84 1.79
CA ARG A 131 10.04 19.88 2.98
C ARG A 131 9.72 20.99 4.01
N ALA A 132 8.54 21.60 3.95
CA ALA A 132 8.14 22.61 4.93
C ALA A 132 7.86 21.98 6.30
N ASN A 133 8.15 22.73 7.37
CA ASN A 133 7.72 22.42 8.72
C ASN A 133 6.39 23.10 9.02
N LEU A 134 5.30 22.32 9.05
CA LEU A 134 3.93 22.77 9.28
C LEU A 134 3.40 22.29 10.64
N ALA A 135 4.30 21.89 11.56
CA ALA A 135 3.93 21.34 12.85
C ALA A 135 3.03 22.30 13.63
N GLU A 136 1.93 21.78 14.19
CA GLU A 136 0.94 22.54 14.96
C GLU A 136 0.28 23.71 14.22
N ALA A 137 0.48 23.84 12.90
CA ALA A 137 -0.20 24.85 12.10
C ALA A 137 -1.71 24.55 11.97
N ASN A 138 -2.50 25.59 11.78
CA ASN A 138 -3.94 25.47 11.57
C ASN A 138 -4.33 25.81 10.14
N PHE A 139 -4.66 24.79 9.35
CA PHE A 139 -5.15 24.87 7.97
C PHE A 139 -6.66 24.57 7.88
N SER A 140 -7.43 24.73 8.96
CA SER A 140 -8.85 24.39 8.91
C SER A 140 -9.58 25.19 7.83
N GLY A 141 -10.36 24.50 7.00
CA GLY A 141 -11.07 25.06 5.85
C GLY A 141 -10.18 25.59 4.72
N ALA A 142 -8.86 25.40 4.76
CA ALA A 142 -7.96 25.90 3.73
C ALA A 142 -8.12 25.14 2.39
N ASN A 143 -7.89 25.84 1.28
CA ASN A 143 -7.86 25.22 -0.04
C ASN A 143 -6.42 24.81 -0.39
N LEU A 144 -6.10 23.52 -0.30
CA LEU A 144 -4.80 22.93 -0.65
C LEU A 144 -4.90 22.09 -1.94
N THR A 145 -5.87 22.40 -2.81
CA THR A 145 -6.08 21.67 -4.06
C THR A 145 -4.80 21.63 -4.89
N LYS A 146 -4.34 20.44 -5.27
CA LYS A 146 -3.08 20.21 -6.01
C LYS A 146 -1.83 20.79 -5.35
N ALA A 147 -1.85 21.03 -4.03
CA ALA A 147 -0.65 21.46 -3.33
C ALA A 147 0.44 20.39 -3.41
N ASN A 148 1.70 20.82 -3.58
CA ASN A 148 2.86 19.96 -3.58
C ASN A 148 3.47 19.95 -2.18
N MET A 149 3.22 18.91 -1.39
CA MET A 149 3.60 18.80 0.03
C MET A 149 4.51 17.59 0.33
N PRO A 150 5.47 17.20 -0.52
CA PRO A 150 6.29 16.04 -0.23
C PRO A 150 7.27 16.34 0.90
N HIS A 151 7.50 15.36 1.77
CA HIS A 151 8.37 15.48 2.95
C HIS A 151 7.96 16.57 3.94
N THR A 152 6.70 17.02 3.97
CA THR A 152 6.25 17.99 4.96
C THR A 152 6.07 17.37 6.33
N ASN A 153 6.44 18.11 7.37
CA ASN A 153 6.09 17.75 8.75
C ASN A 153 4.69 18.30 9.08
N LEU A 154 3.69 17.43 9.20
CA LEU A 154 2.30 17.76 9.57
C LEU A 154 1.96 17.33 11.01
N TYR A 155 2.98 17.22 11.87
CA TYR A 155 2.82 16.86 13.29
C TYR A 155 1.83 17.81 13.99
N LYS A 156 0.75 17.28 14.55
CA LYS A 156 -0.31 18.05 15.23
C LYS A 156 -0.96 19.15 14.39
N THR A 157 -0.83 19.11 13.06
CA THR A 157 -1.48 20.08 12.18
C THR A 157 -3.00 19.88 12.19
N ASN A 158 -3.77 20.96 12.16
CA ASN A 158 -5.22 20.91 11.96
C ASN A 158 -5.54 21.09 10.48
N LEU A 159 -6.01 20.03 9.82
CA LEU A 159 -6.51 20.04 8.43
C LEU A 159 -8.03 19.92 8.36
N GLY A 160 -8.75 20.22 9.44
CA GLY A 160 -10.19 20.07 9.54
C GLY A 160 -10.93 20.83 8.43
N GLY A 161 -11.68 20.13 7.58
CA GLY A 161 -12.38 20.70 6.42
C GLY A 161 -11.48 21.21 5.30
N ALA A 162 -10.16 20.99 5.36
CA ALA A 162 -9.24 21.41 4.31
C ALA A 162 -9.46 20.59 3.02
N ASN A 163 -9.30 21.24 1.87
CA ASN A 163 -9.41 20.58 0.58
C ASN A 163 -8.03 20.19 0.03
N LEU A 164 -7.65 18.91 0.13
CA LEU A 164 -6.41 18.34 -0.40
C LEU A 164 -6.64 17.56 -1.71
N TYR A 165 -7.67 17.92 -2.48
CA TYR A 165 -7.97 17.28 -3.77
C TYR A 165 -6.74 17.30 -4.69
N ASN A 166 -6.31 16.12 -5.17
CA ASN A 166 -5.09 15.95 -5.98
C ASN A 166 -3.77 16.46 -5.34
N ALA A 167 -3.71 16.66 -4.02
CA ALA A 167 -2.47 17.08 -3.36
C ALA A 167 -1.44 15.93 -3.35
N ASP A 168 -0.15 16.28 -3.49
CA ASP A 168 0.95 15.34 -3.29
C ASP A 168 1.46 15.44 -1.85
N LEU A 169 1.24 14.40 -1.06
CA LEU A 169 1.62 14.29 0.34
C LEU A 169 2.63 13.15 0.52
N SER A 170 3.38 12.80 -0.54
CA SER A 170 4.38 11.75 -0.50
C SER A 170 5.42 12.01 0.60
N TYR A 171 5.73 11.01 1.42
CA TYR A 171 6.65 11.14 2.57
C TYR A 171 6.23 12.17 3.63
N ALA A 172 5.00 12.67 3.62
CA ALA A 172 4.51 13.57 4.66
C ALA A 172 4.32 12.84 5.99
N GLN A 173 4.46 13.58 7.10
CA GLN A 173 4.35 13.04 8.45
C GLN A 173 3.06 13.46 9.14
N PHE A 174 2.05 12.59 9.17
CA PHE A 174 0.71 12.85 9.73
C PHE A 174 0.56 12.44 11.20
N ASN A 175 1.58 12.72 12.00
CA ASN A 175 1.58 12.30 13.40
C ASN A 175 0.65 13.21 14.20
N THR A 176 -0.43 12.66 14.75
CA THR A 176 -1.46 13.39 15.53
C THR A 176 -2.16 14.53 14.77
N THR A 177 -2.22 14.45 13.44
CA THR A 177 -2.92 15.41 12.58
C THR A 177 -4.44 15.26 12.69
N ASP A 178 -5.19 16.36 12.74
CA ASP A 178 -6.65 16.35 12.64
C ASP A 178 -7.09 16.44 11.18
N MET A 179 -7.90 15.48 10.72
CA MET A 179 -8.38 15.35 9.34
C MET A 179 -9.92 15.38 9.27
N ASP A 180 -10.61 15.84 10.32
CA ASP A 180 -12.07 15.86 10.33
C ASP A 180 -12.63 16.64 9.14
N GLY A 181 -13.50 16.04 8.34
CA GLY A 181 -14.07 16.67 7.14
C GLY A 181 -13.05 17.00 6.01
N ALA A 182 -11.76 16.70 6.16
CA ALA A 182 -10.76 16.97 5.13
C ALA A 182 -11.05 16.17 3.84
N THR A 183 -10.72 16.74 2.68
CA THR A 183 -10.86 16.08 1.37
C THR A 183 -9.53 15.54 0.89
N LEU A 184 -9.38 14.22 0.84
CA LEU A 184 -8.19 13.52 0.31
C LEU A 184 -8.44 12.88 -1.06
N THR A 185 -9.54 13.23 -1.73
CA THR A 185 -9.86 12.65 -3.04
C THR A 185 -8.70 12.82 -4.03
N ASN A 186 -8.24 11.70 -4.59
CA ASN A 186 -7.08 11.61 -5.49
C ASN A 186 -5.73 12.09 -4.92
N ALA A 187 -5.62 12.28 -3.61
CA ALA A 187 -4.36 12.63 -2.98
C ALA A 187 -3.34 11.49 -3.11
N ILE A 188 -2.05 11.84 -3.12
CA ILE A 188 -0.94 10.89 -3.20
C ILE A 188 -0.28 10.81 -1.83
N LEU A 189 -0.29 9.63 -1.21
CA LEU A 189 0.26 9.39 0.15
C LEU A 189 1.46 8.44 0.13
N ASN A 190 2.20 8.36 -0.98
CA ASN A 190 3.30 7.42 -1.11
C ASN A 190 4.31 7.58 0.02
N TYR A 191 4.59 6.51 0.76
CA TYR A 191 5.55 6.48 1.88
C TYR A 191 5.28 7.49 3.01
N ALA A 192 4.07 8.05 3.09
CA ALA A 192 3.71 8.92 4.21
C ALA A 192 3.64 8.11 5.53
N THR A 193 3.99 8.76 6.65
CA THR A 193 3.75 8.19 7.98
C THR A 193 2.37 8.63 8.45
N TYR A 194 1.48 7.70 8.74
CA TYR A 194 0.09 8.01 9.10
C TYR A 194 -0.25 7.51 10.51
N GLU A 195 -0.28 8.45 11.45
CA GLU A 195 -0.65 8.23 12.85
C GLU A 195 -1.63 9.32 13.31
N SER A 196 -2.70 9.54 12.55
CA SER A 196 -3.77 10.46 12.94
C SER A 196 -4.63 9.81 14.04
N VAL A 197 -4.63 10.43 15.23
CA VAL A 197 -5.31 9.89 16.43
C VAL A 197 -6.63 10.61 16.70
N VAL A 198 -6.88 11.77 16.07
CA VAL A 198 -8.00 12.65 16.46
C VAL A 198 -9.28 12.31 15.67
N HIS A 199 -9.29 12.55 14.36
CA HIS A 199 -10.43 12.23 13.49
C HIS A 199 -9.96 11.78 12.12
N SER A 200 -10.67 10.81 11.53
CA SER A 200 -10.44 10.38 10.15
C SER A 200 -11.31 11.16 9.17
N PRO A 201 -10.86 11.33 7.92
CA PRO A 201 -11.65 12.01 6.91
C PRO A 201 -12.94 11.24 6.58
N SER A 202 -13.99 11.99 6.25
CA SER A 202 -15.32 11.45 5.94
C SER A 202 -15.28 10.47 4.75
N PRO A 203 -16.09 9.39 4.75
CA PRO A 203 -16.18 8.44 3.63
C PRO A 203 -16.45 9.09 2.26
N SER A 204 -17.15 10.23 2.20
CA SER A 204 -17.42 10.95 0.94
C SER A 204 -16.19 11.61 0.32
N ASN A 205 -15.10 11.75 1.08
CA ASN A 205 -14.00 12.67 0.83
C ASN A 205 -12.66 11.97 0.54
N ILE A 206 -12.65 10.64 0.40
CA ILE A 206 -11.45 9.79 0.39
C ILE A 206 -11.32 8.91 -0.87
N GLY A 207 -12.00 9.28 -1.96
CA GLY A 207 -12.00 8.51 -3.20
C GLY A 207 -10.67 8.60 -3.97
N GLY A 208 -10.16 7.49 -4.49
CA GLY A 208 -9.03 7.49 -5.42
C GLY A 208 -7.66 7.85 -4.83
N ILE A 209 -7.51 7.79 -3.50
CA ILE A 209 -6.21 7.98 -2.83
C ILE A 209 -5.19 6.98 -3.39
N LYS A 210 -3.97 7.47 -3.66
CA LYS A 210 -2.84 6.67 -4.16
C LYS A 210 -1.81 6.44 -3.05
N GLY A 211 -1.09 5.32 -3.12
CA GLY A 211 0.03 5.02 -2.22
C GLY A 211 -0.35 4.38 -0.88
N LEU A 212 -1.60 3.92 -0.71
CA LEU A 212 -2.08 3.32 0.53
C LEU A 212 -1.31 2.04 0.93
N ASP A 213 -0.75 1.33 -0.05
CA ASP A 213 0.07 0.12 0.11
C ASP A 213 1.51 0.40 0.58
N THR A 214 1.92 1.67 0.57
CA THR A 214 3.26 2.13 0.98
C THR A 214 3.27 2.94 2.27
N LEU A 215 2.09 3.19 2.86
CA LEU A 215 1.97 3.90 4.13
C LEU A 215 2.74 3.18 5.24
N THR A 216 3.28 3.98 6.16
CA THR A 216 4.06 3.51 7.31
C THR A 216 3.53 4.10 8.62
N PHE A 217 3.93 3.50 9.74
CA PHE A 217 3.63 3.97 11.10
C PHE A 217 4.83 3.67 12.00
N ASN A 218 5.00 4.42 13.08
CA ASN A 218 6.23 4.44 13.89
C ASN A 218 6.11 3.68 15.22
N THR A 219 4.89 3.40 15.68
CA THR A 219 4.63 2.87 17.03
C THR A 219 4.15 1.42 17.04
N SER A 220 4.62 0.63 18.02
CA SER A 220 4.19 -0.77 18.23
C SER A 220 2.71 -0.87 18.62
N ASP A 221 2.18 0.16 19.26
CA ASP A 221 0.85 0.16 19.86
C ASP A 221 -0.19 0.99 19.05
N GLY A 222 0.23 1.67 17.97
CA GLY A 222 -0.48 2.84 17.42
C GLY A 222 -0.80 2.85 15.92
N TYR A 223 -1.12 1.70 15.31
CA TYR A 223 -1.73 1.67 13.95
C TYR A 223 -3.20 2.14 13.95
N SER A 224 -3.69 2.73 15.05
CA SER A 224 -5.07 3.20 15.21
C SER A 224 -5.48 4.16 14.10
N GLY A 225 -4.60 5.07 13.68
CA GLY A 225 -4.87 5.98 12.57
C GLY A 225 -5.12 5.25 11.26
N LEU A 226 -4.26 4.30 10.87
CA LEU A 226 -4.48 3.48 9.68
C LEU A 226 -5.74 2.61 9.80
N ALA A 227 -6.05 2.11 11.00
CA ALA A 227 -7.28 1.36 11.23
C ALA A 227 -8.54 2.23 11.06
N LEU A 228 -8.52 3.48 11.50
CA LEU A 228 -9.60 4.44 11.31
C LEU A 228 -9.73 4.87 9.84
N LEU A 229 -8.62 5.10 9.13
CA LEU A 229 -8.65 5.36 7.69
C LEU A 229 -9.20 4.14 6.93
N ARG A 230 -8.87 2.91 7.37
CA ARG A 230 -9.42 1.69 6.79
C ARG A 230 -10.93 1.59 7.01
N SER A 231 -11.41 1.95 8.20
CA SER A 231 -12.85 1.93 8.49
C SER A 231 -13.61 2.99 7.68
N SER A 232 -13.04 4.17 7.45
CA SER A 232 -13.67 5.17 6.57
C SER A 232 -13.72 4.71 5.11
N LEU A 233 -12.64 4.12 4.58
CA LEU A 233 -12.61 3.52 3.24
C LEU A 233 -13.65 2.41 3.09
N ARG A 234 -13.82 1.59 4.14
CA ARG A 234 -14.84 0.54 4.19
C ARG A 234 -16.26 1.12 4.10
N LEU A 235 -16.54 2.16 4.88
CA LEU A 235 -17.84 2.86 4.84
C LEU A 235 -18.09 3.52 3.47
N ALA A 236 -17.03 3.93 2.77
CA ALA A 236 -17.11 4.45 1.40
C ALA A 236 -17.29 3.37 0.33
N GLY A 237 -17.22 2.08 0.68
CA GLY A 237 -17.29 0.97 -0.28
C GLY A 237 -16.03 0.80 -1.13
N LEU A 238 -14.91 1.42 -0.76
CA LEU A 238 -13.65 1.44 -1.51
C LEU A 238 -12.80 0.20 -1.19
N ARG A 239 -13.25 -0.97 -1.65
CA ARG A 239 -12.66 -2.28 -1.31
C ARG A 239 -11.19 -2.43 -1.69
N GLU A 240 -10.77 -1.86 -2.82
CA GLU A 240 -9.38 -1.98 -3.27
C GLU A 240 -8.43 -1.15 -2.41
N SER A 241 -8.81 0.09 -2.11
CA SER A 241 -8.10 0.97 -1.17
C SER A 241 -8.02 0.35 0.23
N GLU A 242 -9.08 -0.28 0.70
CA GLU A 242 -9.11 -1.02 1.97
C GLU A 242 -8.09 -2.18 2.00
N ARG A 243 -7.94 -2.92 0.91
CA ARG A 243 -6.96 -4.02 0.80
C ARG A 243 -5.52 -3.50 0.77
N GLN A 244 -5.25 -2.43 0.01
CA GLN A 244 -3.94 -1.77 0.00
C GLN A 244 -3.54 -1.33 1.41
N LEU A 245 -4.49 -0.78 2.17
CA LEU A 245 -4.25 -0.36 3.54
C LEU A 245 -4.04 -1.54 4.50
N THR A 246 -4.74 -2.64 4.27
CA THR A 246 -4.51 -3.89 5.03
C THR A 246 -3.12 -4.45 4.80
N LEU A 247 -2.62 -4.39 3.55
CA LEU A 247 -1.26 -4.76 3.21
C LEU A 247 -0.22 -3.88 3.93
N SER A 248 -0.40 -2.57 3.99
CA SER A 248 0.55 -1.69 4.70
C SER A 248 0.52 -1.91 6.22
N ILE A 249 -0.66 -2.09 6.82
CA ILE A 249 -0.78 -2.45 8.25
C ILE A 249 -0.05 -3.76 8.56
N GLU A 250 -0.35 -4.83 7.81
CA GLU A 250 0.27 -6.14 8.04
C GLU A 250 1.77 -6.13 7.78
N ARG A 251 2.24 -5.39 6.77
CA ARG A 251 3.66 -5.21 6.50
C ARG A 251 4.37 -4.49 7.65
N GLY A 252 3.78 -3.44 8.21
CA GLY A 252 4.33 -2.75 9.37
C GLY A 252 4.36 -3.64 10.62
N ARG A 253 3.33 -4.47 10.85
CA ARG A 253 3.31 -5.45 11.96
C ARG A 253 4.46 -6.44 11.91
N LEU A 254 4.90 -6.85 10.71
CA LEU A 254 6.04 -7.75 10.55
C LEU A 254 7.34 -7.18 11.12
N HIS A 255 7.48 -5.85 11.23
CA HIS A 255 8.69 -5.23 11.78
C HIS A 255 8.93 -5.56 13.25
N TYR A 256 7.87 -5.90 13.99
CA TYR A 256 7.93 -6.24 15.43
C TYR A 256 7.95 -7.75 15.69
N LYS A 257 7.74 -8.57 14.67
CA LYS A 257 7.75 -10.04 14.79
C LYS A 257 9.17 -10.60 14.71
N ASP A 258 9.37 -11.82 15.23
CA ASP A 258 10.64 -12.52 15.12
C ASP A 258 10.91 -12.99 13.67
N SER A 259 12.14 -13.45 13.41
CA SER A 259 12.53 -13.85 12.05
C SER A 259 11.66 -15.01 11.52
N ILE A 260 11.32 -15.97 12.37
CA ILE A 260 10.55 -17.15 11.96
C ILE A 260 9.13 -16.73 11.56
N GLU A 261 8.44 -15.93 12.38
CA GLU A 261 7.11 -15.43 12.03
C GLU A 261 7.14 -14.56 10.77
N ARG A 262 8.18 -13.75 10.56
CA ARG A 262 8.31 -12.99 9.31
C ARG A 262 8.36 -13.91 8.10
N TYR A 263 9.15 -14.97 8.14
CA TYR A 263 9.23 -15.94 7.04
C TYR A 263 7.92 -16.71 6.84
N THR A 264 7.23 -17.10 7.91
CA THR A 264 5.95 -17.82 7.78
C THR A 264 4.89 -16.93 7.13
N HIS A 265 4.75 -15.68 7.58
CA HIS A 265 3.84 -14.72 6.97
C HIS A 265 4.21 -14.36 5.54
N LEU A 266 5.51 -14.28 5.23
CA LEU A 266 6.00 -14.05 3.87
C LEU A 266 5.50 -15.13 2.91
N ILE A 267 5.68 -16.40 3.29
CA ILE A 267 5.35 -17.57 2.45
C ILE A 267 3.84 -17.78 2.36
N LEU A 268 3.13 -17.62 3.48
CA LEU A 268 1.70 -17.92 3.54
C LEU A 268 0.83 -16.76 3.03
N PHE A 269 1.14 -15.51 3.35
CA PHE A 269 0.18 -14.42 3.10
C PHE A 269 0.71 -13.41 2.08
N TYR A 270 1.95 -12.98 2.24
CA TYR A 270 2.50 -11.94 1.38
C TYR A 270 2.74 -12.42 -0.07
N LEU A 271 3.45 -13.53 -0.25
CA LEU A 271 3.75 -14.11 -1.57
C LEU A 271 2.48 -14.52 -2.32
N PRO A 272 1.50 -15.20 -1.70
CA PRO A 272 0.36 -15.72 -2.44
C PRO A 272 -0.70 -14.67 -2.77
N CYS A 273 -0.98 -13.74 -1.86
CA CYS A 273 -2.09 -12.80 -2.01
C CYS A 273 -1.80 -11.36 -1.55
N SER A 274 -0.58 -11.09 -1.08
CA SER A 274 -0.18 -9.77 -0.56
C SER A 274 -1.17 -9.22 0.47
N TYR A 275 -1.52 -10.07 1.46
CA TYR A 275 -2.51 -9.74 2.49
C TYR A 275 -3.85 -9.27 1.95
N GLY A 276 -4.19 -9.77 0.77
CA GLY A 276 -5.48 -9.61 0.14
C GLY A 276 -5.62 -8.46 -0.84
N GLU A 277 -4.55 -7.69 -1.05
CA GLU A 277 -4.44 -6.73 -2.15
C GLU A 277 -4.62 -7.42 -3.51
N SER A 278 -4.05 -8.62 -3.69
CA SER A 278 -4.11 -9.36 -4.95
C SER A 278 -4.89 -10.68 -4.81
N PRO A 279 -6.25 -10.67 -4.79
CA PRO A 279 -7.07 -11.86 -4.50
C PRO A 279 -6.96 -12.98 -5.55
N LEU A 280 -6.59 -12.65 -6.79
CA LEU A 280 -6.47 -13.62 -7.89
C LEU A 280 -5.05 -14.20 -8.03
N ARG A 281 -4.06 -13.63 -7.35
CA ARG A 281 -2.66 -14.09 -7.38
C ARG A 281 -2.49 -15.56 -6.96
N PRO A 282 -3.23 -16.12 -5.98
CA PRO A 282 -3.15 -17.55 -5.68
C PRO A 282 -3.55 -18.46 -6.84
N ILE A 283 -4.53 -18.04 -7.68
CA ILE A 283 -4.96 -18.79 -8.87
C ILE A 283 -3.84 -18.80 -9.91
N PHE A 284 -3.18 -17.66 -10.14
CA PHE A 284 -2.04 -17.58 -11.05
C PHE A 284 -0.86 -18.43 -10.57
N ILE A 285 -0.59 -18.45 -9.26
CA ILE A 285 0.44 -19.31 -8.67
C ILE A 285 0.09 -20.78 -8.89
N LEU A 286 -1.16 -21.18 -8.68
CA LEU A 286 -1.63 -22.55 -8.94
C LEU A 286 -1.44 -22.94 -10.42
N ALA A 287 -1.78 -22.04 -11.35
CA ALA A 287 -1.58 -22.24 -12.78
C ALA A 287 -0.08 -22.42 -13.12
N LEU A 288 0.81 -21.66 -12.47
CA LEU A 288 2.26 -21.75 -12.66
C LEU A 288 2.88 -23.01 -12.03
N LEU A 289 2.34 -23.48 -10.90
CA LEU A 289 2.80 -24.71 -10.26
C LEU A 289 2.41 -25.97 -11.05
N THR A 290 1.30 -25.92 -11.79
CA THR A 290 0.78 -27.06 -12.56
C THR A 290 1.81 -27.64 -13.55
N PRO A 291 2.46 -26.87 -14.45
CA PRO A 291 3.52 -27.39 -15.32
C PRO A 291 4.76 -27.84 -14.53
N LEU A 292 5.10 -27.18 -13.42
CA LEU A 292 6.25 -27.57 -12.58
C LEU A 292 6.06 -28.98 -12.01
N PHE A 293 4.90 -29.28 -11.43
CA PHE A 293 4.57 -30.64 -10.99
C PHE A 293 4.46 -31.62 -12.16
N ALA A 294 3.99 -31.18 -13.33
CA ALA A 294 3.97 -32.01 -14.53
C ALA A 294 5.38 -32.51 -14.91
N THR A 295 6.44 -31.70 -14.74
CA THR A 295 7.81 -32.18 -15.00
C THR A 295 8.22 -33.34 -14.08
N ILE A 296 7.79 -33.29 -12.82
CA ILE A 296 8.04 -34.35 -11.83
C ILE A 296 7.27 -35.63 -12.21
N TYR A 297 6.03 -35.49 -12.65
CA TYR A 297 5.23 -36.63 -13.10
C TYR A 297 5.71 -37.22 -14.42
N TYR A 298 6.24 -36.40 -15.32
CA TYR A 298 6.88 -36.85 -16.55
C TYR A 298 8.06 -37.77 -16.22
N PHE A 299 8.89 -37.42 -15.23
CA PHE A 299 9.96 -38.28 -14.75
C PHE A 299 9.43 -39.61 -14.18
N SER A 300 8.33 -39.57 -13.41
CA SER A 300 7.67 -40.76 -12.90
C SER A 300 7.15 -41.67 -14.02
N ILE A 301 6.53 -41.12 -15.06
CA ILE A 301 5.99 -41.88 -16.19
C ILE A 301 7.12 -42.53 -17.01
N THR A 302 8.13 -41.74 -17.38
CA THR A 302 9.20 -42.17 -18.30
C THR A 302 10.26 -43.06 -17.63
N ARG A 303 10.63 -42.78 -16.38
CA ARG A 303 11.71 -43.46 -15.66
C ARG A 303 11.28 -44.15 -14.37
N GLY A 304 9.99 -44.09 -14.03
CA GLY A 304 9.52 -44.71 -12.79
C GLY A 304 9.63 -46.24 -12.79
N THR A 305 9.56 -46.80 -11.59
CA THR A 305 9.57 -48.24 -11.36
C THR A 305 8.16 -48.71 -11.00
N ASN A 306 7.93 -50.02 -10.90
CA ASN A 306 6.62 -50.54 -10.47
C ASN A 306 6.21 -50.09 -9.05
N LYS A 307 7.18 -49.68 -8.21
CA LYS A 307 6.92 -49.14 -6.88
C LYS A 307 6.61 -47.63 -6.90
N ASN A 308 7.00 -46.93 -7.96
CA ASN A 308 6.94 -45.47 -8.07
C ASN A 308 6.45 -45.06 -9.47
N ASN A 309 5.13 -45.05 -9.66
CA ASN A 309 4.51 -44.69 -10.94
C ASN A 309 3.06 -44.21 -10.82
N ILE A 310 2.46 -43.89 -11.97
CA ILE A 310 1.04 -43.59 -12.15
C ILE A 310 0.38 -44.76 -12.88
N TYR A 311 -0.76 -45.21 -12.37
CA TYR A 311 -1.51 -46.35 -12.88
C TYR A 311 -2.90 -45.94 -13.32
N ILE A 312 -3.37 -46.55 -14.39
CA ILE A 312 -4.76 -46.52 -14.86
C ILE A 312 -5.50 -47.66 -14.16
N ILE A 313 -6.61 -47.34 -13.51
CA ILE A 313 -7.47 -48.27 -12.76
C ILE A 313 -8.90 -48.08 -13.22
N TRP A 314 -9.61 -49.17 -13.48
CA TRP A 314 -11.03 -49.13 -13.83
C TRP A 314 -11.87 -49.50 -12.60
N PRO A 315 -12.64 -48.57 -12.03
CA PRO A 315 -13.49 -48.86 -10.88
C PRO A 315 -14.67 -49.77 -11.28
N ASP A 316 -14.92 -50.82 -10.49
CA ASP A 316 -15.93 -51.84 -10.78
C ASP A 316 -17.36 -51.28 -10.94
N GLU A 317 -17.64 -50.13 -10.31
CA GLU A 317 -18.95 -49.46 -10.33
C GLU A 317 -19.29 -48.74 -11.66
N ARG A 318 -18.32 -48.53 -12.57
CA ARG A 318 -18.53 -47.72 -13.80
C ARG A 318 -18.46 -48.47 -15.13
N ILE A 319 -18.22 -49.77 -15.14
CA ILE A 319 -17.89 -50.49 -16.38
C ILE A 319 -19.15 -51.18 -16.95
N GLN A 320 -19.64 -50.70 -18.09
CA GLN A 320 -20.32 -51.58 -19.04
C GLN A 320 -19.33 -52.69 -19.45
N LYS A 321 -19.73 -53.93 -19.20
CA LYS A 321 -18.95 -55.14 -18.91
C LYS A 321 -17.84 -55.60 -19.89
N ASN A 322 -17.38 -54.82 -20.87
CA ASN A 322 -16.66 -55.39 -22.02
C ASN A 322 -15.42 -54.65 -22.61
N ILE A 323 -14.80 -53.65 -21.97
CA ILE A 323 -13.63 -52.97 -22.58
C ILE A 323 -12.34 -52.96 -21.71
N GLY A 324 -12.39 -53.31 -20.43
CA GLY A 324 -11.22 -53.15 -19.52
C GLY A 324 -10.74 -54.43 -18.86
N SER A 325 -9.46 -54.75 -19.01
CA SER A 325 -8.76 -55.69 -18.12
C SER A 325 -8.89 -55.24 -16.66
N LYS A 326 -9.21 -56.16 -15.73
CA LYS A 326 -9.27 -55.86 -14.28
C LYS A 326 -7.91 -55.51 -13.66
N THR A 327 -6.81 -55.68 -14.40
CA THR A 327 -5.46 -55.43 -13.87
C THR A 327 -5.06 -53.96 -14.05
N PRO A 328 -4.55 -53.29 -12.99
CA PRO A 328 -4.03 -51.93 -13.10
C PRO A 328 -2.92 -51.86 -14.15
N THR A 329 -3.07 -50.99 -15.15
CA THR A 329 -2.04 -50.80 -16.17
C THR A 329 -1.20 -49.60 -15.82
N ARG A 330 0.13 -49.75 -15.88
CA ARG A 330 1.04 -48.64 -15.67
C ARG A 330 0.97 -47.69 -16.85
N VAL A 331 0.96 -46.39 -16.59
CA VAL A 331 1.17 -45.38 -17.63
C VAL A 331 2.65 -45.40 -18.00
N SER A 332 3.02 -46.15 -19.03
CA SER A 332 4.34 -46.10 -19.64
C SER A 332 4.23 -45.51 -21.04
N SER A 333 4.66 -44.26 -21.18
CA SER A 333 4.71 -43.56 -22.47
C SER A 333 6.03 -42.80 -22.57
N SER A 334 6.46 -42.49 -23.79
CA SER A 334 7.65 -41.70 -24.08
C SER A 334 7.31 -40.46 -24.92
N GLY A 335 8.25 -39.52 -25.00
CA GLY A 335 8.11 -38.31 -25.83
C GLY A 335 6.91 -37.44 -25.46
N ILE A 336 6.26 -36.87 -26.47
CA ILE A 336 5.15 -35.90 -26.32
C ILE A 336 3.95 -36.51 -25.58
N ALA A 337 3.67 -37.80 -25.80
CA ALA A 337 2.57 -38.49 -25.11
C ALA A 337 2.77 -38.49 -23.59
N ALA A 338 4.00 -38.68 -23.11
CA ALA A 338 4.31 -38.64 -21.68
C ALA A 338 4.16 -37.24 -21.08
N VAL A 339 4.46 -36.19 -21.86
CA VAL A 339 4.22 -34.80 -21.44
C VAL A 339 2.71 -34.57 -21.27
N GLY A 340 1.90 -35.02 -22.23
CA GLY A 340 0.44 -34.93 -22.15
C GLY A 340 -0.13 -35.64 -20.92
N TRP A 341 0.30 -36.88 -20.65
CA TRP A 341 -0.11 -37.63 -19.46
C TRP A 341 0.32 -36.97 -18.16
N ALA A 342 1.55 -36.44 -18.11
CA ALA A 342 2.08 -35.79 -16.92
C ALA A 342 1.34 -34.49 -16.60
N PHE A 343 1.04 -33.68 -17.62
CA PHE A 343 0.29 -32.44 -17.48
C PHE A 343 -1.16 -32.72 -17.07
N TYR A 344 -1.81 -33.69 -17.72
CA TYR A 344 -3.15 -34.14 -17.35
C TYR A 344 -3.22 -34.63 -15.90
N PHE A 345 -2.27 -35.47 -15.49
CA PHE A 345 -2.20 -35.94 -14.10
C PHE A 345 -1.94 -34.80 -13.12
N SER A 346 -1.12 -33.81 -13.49
CA SER A 346 -0.87 -32.62 -12.67
C SER A 346 -2.14 -31.81 -12.42
N ILE A 347 -2.94 -31.55 -13.45
CA ILE A 347 -4.24 -30.87 -13.30
C ILE A 347 -5.14 -31.68 -12.37
N LEU A 348 -5.27 -32.99 -12.59
CA LEU A 348 -6.09 -33.85 -11.73
C LEU A 348 -5.61 -33.86 -10.28
N SER A 349 -4.30 -33.88 -10.07
CA SER A 349 -3.67 -33.85 -8.76
C SER A 349 -3.96 -32.53 -8.03
N ALA A 350 -3.85 -31.40 -8.72
CA ALA A 350 -4.21 -30.08 -8.18
C ALA A 350 -5.71 -29.96 -7.84
N SER A 351 -6.59 -30.61 -8.61
CA SER A 351 -8.04 -30.54 -8.40
C SER A 351 -8.61 -31.58 -7.42
N ARG A 352 -7.78 -32.48 -6.85
CA ARG A 352 -8.21 -33.40 -5.80
C ARG A 352 -8.36 -32.64 -4.49
N ILE A 353 -9.55 -32.13 -4.21
CA ILE A 353 -9.89 -31.51 -2.94
C ILE A 353 -10.27 -32.61 -1.94
N GLY A 354 -9.45 -32.78 -0.91
CA GLY A 354 -9.57 -33.85 0.09
C GLY A 354 -10.53 -33.54 1.25
N TRP A 355 -11.73 -33.03 0.99
CA TRP A 355 -12.79 -32.91 2.00
C TRP A 355 -13.88 -33.92 1.67
N ARG A 356 -14.25 -34.75 2.66
CA ARG A 356 -15.09 -35.95 2.55
C ARG A 356 -16.26 -35.84 1.56
N ASP A 357 -16.92 -34.67 1.49
CA ASP A 357 -18.12 -34.45 0.67
C ASP A 357 -18.00 -33.36 -0.43
N LEU A 358 -16.91 -32.58 -0.48
CA LEU A 358 -16.63 -31.57 -1.52
C LEU A 358 -15.47 -32.02 -2.41
N ASN A 359 -15.67 -33.15 -3.07
CA ASN A 359 -14.66 -33.75 -3.93
C ASN A 359 -14.84 -33.21 -5.38
N LEU A 360 -14.25 -32.06 -5.71
CA LEU A 360 -14.16 -31.57 -7.10
C LEU A 360 -13.55 -32.63 -8.02
N GLY A 361 -12.69 -33.51 -7.48
CA GLY A 361 -12.20 -34.69 -8.17
C GLY A 361 -13.33 -35.61 -8.62
N SER A 362 -14.33 -35.87 -7.80
CA SER A 362 -15.53 -36.62 -8.19
C SER A 362 -16.36 -35.88 -9.25
N TRP A 363 -16.46 -34.54 -9.17
CA TRP A 363 -17.18 -33.74 -10.17
C TRP A 363 -16.47 -33.75 -11.53
N ILE A 364 -15.15 -33.54 -11.57
CA ILE A 364 -14.31 -33.64 -12.78
C ILE A 364 -14.33 -35.07 -13.33
N VAL A 365 -14.25 -36.08 -12.48
CA VAL A 365 -14.34 -37.49 -12.88
C VAL A 365 -15.74 -37.84 -13.39
N ASN A 366 -16.80 -37.17 -12.91
CA ASN A 366 -18.17 -37.34 -13.42
C ASN A 366 -18.44 -36.52 -14.70
N LEU A 367 -17.70 -35.44 -14.92
CA LEU A 367 -17.65 -34.71 -16.20
C LEU A 367 -16.80 -35.44 -17.25
N GLN A 368 -15.93 -36.37 -16.84
CA GLN A 368 -15.09 -37.16 -17.73
C GLN A 368 -15.89 -38.28 -18.40
N ARG A 369 -15.90 -38.29 -19.74
CA ARG A 369 -16.36 -39.43 -20.56
C ARG A 369 -15.44 -40.66 -20.50
N ARG A 370 -14.40 -40.67 -19.64
CA ARG A 370 -13.37 -41.71 -19.62
C ARG A 370 -13.64 -42.71 -18.49
N GLU A 371 -13.57 -44.00 -18.82
CA GLU A 371 -13.94 -45.12 -17.94
C GLU A 371 -12.90 -45.46 -16.84
N TYR A 372 -11.82 -44.68 -16.73
CA TYR A 372 -10.66 -45.02 -15.92
C TYR A 372 -10.20 -43.89 -15.01
N LEU A 373 -9.56 -44.25 -13.90
CA LEU A 373 -8.97 -43.38 -12.89
C LEU A 373 -7.45 -43.48 -12.91
N LEU A 374 -6.77 -42.35 -12.69
CA LEU A 374 -5.33 -42.34 -12.46
C LEU A 374 -5.02 -42.44 -10.97
N LYS A 375 -4.13 -43.35 -10.58
CA LYS A 375 -3.67 -43.52 -9.19
C LYS A 375 -2.14 -43.48 -9.14
N ALA A 376 -1.60 -42.56 -8.36
CA ALA A 376 -0.17 -42.51 -8.08
C ALA A 376 0.21 -43.51 -6.97
N ILE A 377 1.36 -44.15 -7.13
CA ILE A 377 1.94 -45.13 -6.20
C ILE A 377 3.37 -44.71 -5.84
N GLY A 378 3.79 -45.02 -4.61
CA GLY A 378 5.12 -44.71 -4.10
C GLY A 378 5.33 -43.22 -3.82
N TRP A 379 6.53 -42.70 -4.11
CA TRP A 379 6.82 -41.28 -3.89
C TRP A 379 5.93 -40.35 -4.75
N THR A 380 5.50 -40.82 -5.93
CA THR A 380 4.58 -40.08 -6.80
C THR A 380 3.27 -39.76 -6.09
N ARG A 381 2.81 -40.66 -5.20
CA ARG A 381 1.62 -40.46 -4.36
C ARG A 381 1.84 -39.34 -3.36
N THR A 382 2.99 -39.31 -2.71
CA THR A 382 3.35 -38.27 -1.75
C THR A 382 3.39 -36.90 -2.43
N ILE A 383 4.01 -36.80 -3.61
CA ILE A 383 4.08 -35.53 -4.36
C ILE A 383 2.70 -35.08 -4.83
N SER A 384 1.85 -36.01 -5.29
CA SER A 384 0.45 -35.69 -5.62
C SER A 384 -0.35 -35.20 -4.40
N GLY A 385 -0.14 -35.81 -3.22
CA GLY A 385 -0.72 -35.32 -1.98
C GLY A 385 -0.27 -33.90 -1.62
N ILE A 386 1.02 -33.60 -1.76
CA ILE A 386 1.58 -32.26 -1.52
C ILE A 386 0.97 -31.23 -2.49
N GLN A 387 0.92 -31.53 -3.78
CA GLN A 387 0.32 -30.62 -4.78
C GLN A 387 -1.16 -30.34 -4.49
N SER A 388 -1.92 -31.38 -4.12
CA SER A 388 -3.33 -31.26 -3.71
C SER A 388 -3.48 -30.33 -2.49
N LEU A 389 -2.67 -30.52 -1.45
CA LEU A 389 -2.69 -29.66 -0.25
C LEU A 389 -2.40 -28.20 -0.58
N ILE A 390 -1.35 -27.94 -1.38
CA ILE A 390 -1.00 -26.59 -1.84
C ILE A 390 -2.16 -25.98 -2.65
N SER A 391 -2.80 -26.78 -3.51
CA SER A 391 -3.89 -26.31 -4.37
C SER A 391 -5.13 -25.94 -3.57
N VAL A 392 -5.52 -26.78 -2.60
CA VAL A 392 -6.63 -26.50 -1.68
C VAL A 392 -6.36 -25.22 -0.91
N TYR A 393 -5.14 -25.07 -0.39
CA TYR A 393 -4.72 -23.86 0.32
C TYR A 393 -4.83 -22.60 -0.55
N LEU A 394 -4.27 -22.61 -1.76
CA LEU A 394 -4.30 -21.45 -2.66
C LEU A 394 -5.73 -21.10 -3.11
N LEU A 395 -6.57 -22.09 -3.38
CA LEU A 395 -7.98 -21.88 -3.72
C LEU A 395 -8.77 -21.30 -2.55
N ALA A 396 -8.63 -21.89 -1.36
CA ALA A 396 -9.27 -21.38 -0.15
C ALA A 396 -8.83 -19.95 0.12
N LEU A 397 -7.53 -19.67 0.01
CA LEU A 397 -6.99 -18.32 0.17
C LEU A 397 -7.59 -17.36 -0.85
N SER A 398 -7.68 -17.75 -2.14
CA SER A 398 -8.29 -16.89 -3.16
C SER A 398 -9.76 -16.58 -2.88
N VAL A 399 -10.56 -17.59 -2.53
CA VAL A 399 -11.98 -17.41 -2.20
C VAL A 399 -12.16 -16.53 -0.97
N LEU A 400 -11.42 -16.80 0.10
CA LEU A 400 -11.48 -16.01 1.34
C LEU A 400 -11.06 -14.56 1.09
N THR A 401 -10.05 -14.35 0.26
CA THR A 401 -9.55 -13.01 -0.06
C THR A 401 -10.48 -12.23 -1.00
N TYR A 402 -11.10 -12.93 -1.95
CA TYR A 402 -11.98 -12.32 -2.93
C TYR A 402 -13.32 -11.93 -2.31
N PHE A 403 -13.93 -12.82 -1.51
CA PHE A 403 -15.25 -12.61 -0.93
C PHE A 403 -15.22 -12.13 0.52
N GLY A 404 -14.28 -12.64 1.31
CA GLY A 404 -14.13 -12.29 2.72
C GLY A 404 -13.15 -11.15 2.98
N ARG A 405 -12.69 -11.12 4.24
CA ARG A 405 -11.77 -10.15 4.85
C ARG A 405 -10.84 -10.88 5.84
N PRO A 406 -10.02 -11.84 5.39
CA PRO A 406 -9.32 -12.76 6.30
C PRO A 406 -8.14 -12.14 7.06
N PHE A 407 -7.80 -10.88 6.77
CA PHE A 407 -6.68 -10.13 7.36
C PHE A 407 -7.15 -8.87 8.12
N GLU A 408 -8.46 -8.78 8.36
CA GLU A 408 -9.07 -7.84 9.30
C GLU A 408 -9.28 -8.52 10.64
#